data_AF-A0A368H3Q5-F1
#
_entry.id   AF-A0A368H3Q5-F1
#
_cell.length_a   1.000
_cell.length_b   1.000
_cell.length_c   1.000
_cell.angle_alpha   90.00
_cell.angle_beta   90.00
_cell.angle_gamma   90.00
#
_symmetry.space_group_name_H-M   'P 1'
#
loop_
_entity.id
_entity.type
_entity.pdbx_description
1 polymer ?
#
loop_
_entity_poly.entity_id
_entity_poly.type
_entity_poly.pdbx_seq_one_letter_code
_entity_poly.pdbx_strand_id
1 'polypeptide(L)'
;MTLNYNRAASTTKPWRFLKLLFTWKASIWKAVYLELLCFLLIYGTLSAIYRAVLNSSQQSVGLMTALYVRGRDERARMYRRNIIRYCELVQVLVFRDISMRVRRRFPTLDTIVAAGFMMPHEKEIFESYSDKANTPKYWIPANWALAMTYQAWKNGHIENAYYKLTLQEEIKKWRTNMEWVFNYDWVPLPLMYPQVGCDMPRVILGRLSRELKI
;
A
#
# COMPACT_ATOMS: atom_id res chain seq x y z
N MET A 1 -11.42 30.79 -35.98
CA MET A 1 -10.44 31.88 -36.07
C MET A 1 -9.07 31.31 -35.73
N THR A 2 -8.15 31.21 -36.69
CA THR A 2 -6.81 30.66 -36.49
C THR A 2 -5.90 31.74 -35.89
N LEU A 3 -5.32 31.47 -34.72
CA LEU A 3 -4.37 32.39 -34.09
C LEU A 3 -2.95 32.06 -34.59
N ASN A 4 -2.28 33.04 -35.17
CA ASN A 4 -0.94 32.87 -35.74
C ASN A 4 0.14 33.02 -34.65
N TYR A 5 0.68 31.89 -34.17
CA TYR A 5 1.73 31.83 -33.15
C TYR A 5 3.16 31.83 -33.72
N ASN A 6 3.32 31.90 -35.05
CA ASN A 6 4.63 31.72 -35.73
C ASN A 6 5.69 32.71 -35.26
N ARG A 7 5.30 33.95 -34.95
CA ARG A 7 6.23 34.99 -34.45
C ARG A 7 6.68 34.77 -33.01
N ALA A 8 5.90 34.04 -32.21
CA ALA A 8 6.23 33.70 -30.82
C ALA A 8 7.10 32.44 -30.75
N ALA A 9 6.89 31.49 -31.66
CA ALA A 9 7.63 30.23 -31.77
C ALA A 9 9.01 30.38 -32.44
N SER A 10 9.24 31.44 -33.23
CA SER A 10 10.52 31.69 -33.91
C SER A 10 11.64 32.23 -33.01
N THR A 11 11.36 32.47 -31.72
CA THR A 11 12.35 32.98 -30.75
C THR A 11 12.78 31.88 -29.79
N THR A 12 14.09 31.66 -29.63
CA THR A 12 14.70 30.57 -28.84
C THR A 12 14.68 30.80 -27.32
N LYS A 13 13.97 31.82 -26.81
CA LYS A 13 13.93 32.12 -25.38
C LYS A 13 12.97 31.16 -24.67
N PRO A 14 13.43 30.33 -23.70
CA PRO A 14 12.59 29.31 -23.05
C PRO A 14 11.38 29.90 -22.32
N TRP A 15 11.48 31.15 -21.84
CA TRP A 15 10.40 31.88 -21.19
C TRP A 15 9.20 32.17 -22.12
N ARG A 16 9.42 32.31 -23.43
CA ARG A 16 8.34 32.54 -24.40
C ARG A 16 7.49 31.29 -24.60
N PHE A 17 8.11 30.12 -24.54
CA PHE A 17 7.41 28.83 -24.59
C PHE A 17 6.54 28.61 -23.34
N LEU A 18 7.07 28.90 -22.14
CA LEU A 18 6.28 28.86 -20.89
C LEU A 18 5.09 29.82 -20.94
N LYS A 19 5.28 31.03 -21.49
CA LYS A 19 4.20 32.01 -21.66
C LYS A 19 3.11 31.51 -22.62
N LEU A 20 3.47 30.74 -23.66
CA LEU A 20 2.50 30.12 -24.57
C LEU A 20 1.63 29.09 -23.86
N LEU A 21 2.23 28.28 -22.96
CA LEU A 21 1.54 27.23 -22.21
C LEU A 21 0.44 27.76 -21.27
N PHE A 22 0.59 29.00 -20.79
CA PHE A 22 -0.38 29.68 -19.91
C PHE A 22 -1.26 30.72 -20.62
N THR A 23 -1.22 30.81 -21.95
CA THR A 23 -2.17 31.66 -22.67
C THR A 23 -3.59 31.08 -22.57
N TRP A 24 -4.63 31.93 -22.58
CA TRP A 24 -6.03 31.49 -22.43
C TRP A 24 -6.75 31.35 -23.78
N LYS A 25 -6.41 32.20 -24.75
CA LYS A 25 -7.02 32.17 -26.08
C LYS A 25 -6.40 31.03 -26.89
N ALA A 26 -7.20 30.03 -27.26
CA ALA A 26 -6.80 28.82 -28.00
C ALA A 26 -5.72 27.95 -27.34
N SER A 27 -5.74 27.85 -26.00
CA SER A 27 -4.86 26.95 -25.26
C SER A 27 -5.53 25.64 -24.90
N ILE A 28 -4.69 24.65 -24.61
CA ILE A 28 -5.10 23.30 -24.16
C ILE A 28 -5.97 23.39 -22.91
N TRP A 29 -5.69 24.34 -22.01
CA TRP A 29 -6.51 24.60 -20.82
C TRP A 29 -7.98 24.85 -21.16
N LYS A 30 -8.28 25.56 -22.25
CA LYS A 30 -9.66 25.82 -22.67
C LYS A 30 -10.39 24.55 -23.13
N ALA A 31 -9.66 23.55 -23.65
CA ALA A 31 -10.23 22.25 -24.03
C ALA A 31 -10.38 21.31 -22.84
N VAL A 32 -9.43 21.33 -21.90
CA VAL A 32 -9.31 20.30 -20.85
C VAL A 32 -9.85 20.75 -19.49
N TYR A 33 -10.11 22.06 -19.25
CA TYR A 33 -10.48 22.54 -17.91
C TYR A 33 -11.79 21.94 -17.38
N LEU A 34 -12.78 21.66 -18.23
CA LEU A 34 -14.05 21.03 -17.80
C LEU A 34 -13.84 19.57 -17.42
N GLU A 35 -13.06 18.81 -18.21
CA GLU A 35 -12.71 17.43 -17.92
C GLU A 35 -11.86 17.32 -16.65
N LEU A 36 -10.88 18.23 -16.48
CA LEU A 36 -10.05 18.33 -15.29
C LEU A 36 -10.88 18.68 -14.05
N LEU A 37 -11.85 19.58 -14.17
CA LEU A 37 -12.72 19.97 -13.07
C LEU A 37 -13.66 18.81 -12.69
N CYS A 38 -14.26 18.11 -13.65
CA CYS A 38 -15.02 16.89 -13.39
C CYS A 38 -14.15 15.81 -12.73
N PHE A 39 -12.92 15.61 -13.21
CA PHE A 39 -11.98 14.65 -12.62
C PHE A 39 -11.61 15.03 -11.18
N LEU A 40 -11.32 16.31 -10.90
CA LEU A 40 -11.00 16.80 -9.56
C LEU A 40 -12.19 16.76 -8.60
N LEU A 41 -13.40 17.01 -9.10
CA LEU A 41 -14.62 16.87 -8.31
C LEU A 41 -14.89 15.40 -7.98
N ILE A 42 -14.78 14.49 -8.95
CA ILE A 42 -14.96 13.05 -8.72
C ILE A 42 -13.86 12.50 -7.81
N TYR A 43 -12.60 12.87 -8.03
CA TYR A 43 -11.50 12.47 -7.17
C TYR A 43 -11.62 13.08 -5.77
N GLY A 44 -12.04 14.34 -5.68
CA GLY A 44 -12.28 15.05 -4.42
C GLY A 44 -13.43 14.45 -3.63
N THR A 45 -14.55 14.12 -4.27
CA THR A 45 -15.68 13.43 -3.63
C THR A 45 -15.30 12.01 -3.24
N LEU A 46 -14.58 11.25 -4.07
CA LEU A 46 -14.07 9.92 -3.72
C LEU A 46 -13.09 10.00 -2.54
N SER A 47 -12.20 10.99 -2.51
CA SER A 47 -11.26 11.22 -1.41
C SER A 47 -11.98 11.69 -0.13
N ALA A 48 -13.03 12.49 -0.25
CA ALA A 48 -13.82 12.96 0.88
C ALA A 48 -14.71 11.82 1.44
N ILE A 49 -15.33 11.02 0.58
CA ILE A 49 -16.06 9.81 0.94
C ILE A 49 -15.11 8.81 1.59
N TYR A 50 -13.92 8.57 1.03
CA TYR A 50 -12.90 7.73 1.64
C TYR A 50 -12.46 8.24 3.02
N ARG A 51 -12.44 9.55 3.26
CA ARG A 51 -12.05 10.12 4.58
C ARG A 51 -13.20 10.23 5.58
N ALA A 52 -14.44 10.42 5.11
CA ALA A 52 -15.61 10.70 5.95
C ALA A 52 -16.51 9.47 6.16
N VAL A 53 -16.62 8.58 5.17
CA VAL A 53 -17.41 7.34 5.24
C VAL A 53 -16.57 6.17 5.75
N LEU A 54 -15.24 6.19 5.57
CA LEU A 54 -14.34 5.22 6.21
C LEU A 54 -14.07 5.58 7.69
N ASN A 55 -15.12 5.93 8.43
CA ASN A 55 -15.05 6.13 9.88
C ASN A 55 -16.13 5.34 10.62
N SER A 56 -16.35 4.10 10.17
CA SER A 56 -17.07 3.06 10.93
C SER A 56 -16.25 1.76 11.08
N SER A 57 -15.10 1.65 10.40
CA SER A 57 -14.19 0.49 10.41
C SER A 57 -12.74 0.84 10.79
N GLN A 58 -12.47 2.06 11.28
CA GLN A 58 -11.16 2.46 11.84
C GLN A 58 -10.88 1.85 13.22
N GLN A 59 -11.22 0.57 13.39
CA GLN A 59 -10.63 -0.25 14.42
C GLN A 59 -9.25 -0.72 13.92
N SER A 60 -8.27 0.20 13.94
CA SER A 60 -6.88 -0.22 13.82
C SER A 60 -6.65 -1.34 14.84
N VAL A 61 -5.99 -2.43 14.43
CA VAL A 61 -5.63 -3.53 15.33
C VAL A 61 -4.99 -2.98 16.62
N GLY A 62 -4.23 -1.88 16.52
CA GLY A 62 -3.67 -1.18 17.67
C GLY A 62 -4.71 -0.55 18.61
N LEU A 63 -5.74 0.09 18.07
CA LEU A 63 -6.83 0.69 18.86
C LEU A 63 -7.65 -0.38 19.59
N MET A 64 -8.02 -1.46 18.89
CA MET A 64 -8.75 -2.57 19.52
C MET A 64 -7.93 -3.28 20.59
N THR A 65 -6.64 -3.50 20.30
CA THR A 65 -5.72 -4.11 21.26
C THR A 65 -5.62 -3.24 22.52
N ALA A 66 -5.56 -1.91 22.37
CA ALA A 66 -5.54 -0.98 23.51
C ALA A 66 -6.86 -0.96 24.30
N LEU A 67 -8.01 -1.13 23.63
CA LEU A 67 -9.33 -1.12 24.25
C LEU A 67 -9.72 -2.45 24.91
N TYR A 68 -9.36 -3.59 24.32
CA TYR A 68 -9.79 -4.90 24.81
C TYR A 68 -8.81 -5.54 25.79
N VAL A 69 -7.50 -5.26 25.66
CA VAL A 69 -6.51 -5.70 26.64
C VAL A 69 -6.46 -4.67 27.77
N ARG A 70 -7.20 -4.92 28.84
CA ARG A 70 -7.30 -4.05 30.02
C ARG A 70 -6.18 -4.35 31.01
N GLY A 71 -5.93 -3.41 31.91
CA GLY A 71 -4.91 -3.53 32.96
C GLY A 71 -3.71 -2.59 32.78
N ARG A 72 -3.24 -2.03 33.90
CA ARG A 72 -2.03 -1.19 33.98
C ARG A 72 -0.77 -2.00 34.30
N ASP A 73 -0.93 -3.29 34.54
CA ASP A 73 0.15 -4.21 34.88
C ASP A 73 1.17 -4.31 33.75
N GLU A 74 2.39 -4.68 34.12
CA GLU A 74 3.48 -4.90 33.17
C GLU A 74 3.12 -5.97 32.13
N ARG A 75 2.45 -7.06 32.56
CA ARG A 75 1.97 -8.12 31.65
C ARG A 75 0.96 -7.61 30.63
N ALA A 76 -0.02 -6.81 31.04
CA ALA A 76 -0.99 -6.20 30.14
C ALA A 76 -0.31 -5.26 29.12
N ARG A 77 0.70 -4.49 29.56
CA ARG A 77 1.53 -3.66 28.67
C ARG A 77 2.33 -4.51 27.68
N MET A 78 2.90 -5.62 28.13
CA MET A 78 3.62 -6.57 27.27
C MET A 78 2.70 -7.18 26.21
N TYR A 79 1.48 -7.61 26.57
CA TYR A 79 0.50 -8.12 25.59
C TYR A 79 0.19 -7.09 24.50
N ARG A 80 -0.13 -5.84 24.88
CA ARG A 80 -0.44 -4.79 23.90
C ARG A 80 0.73 -4.52 22.94
N ARG A 81 1.95 -4.41 23.49
CA ARG A 81 3.16 -4.17 22.69
C ARG A 81 3.50 -5.35 21.78
N ASN A 82 3.42 -6.59 22.28
CA ASN A 82 3.77 -7.77 21.51
C ASN A 82 2.76 -8.08 20.40
N ILE A 83 1.46 -7.91 20.64
CA ILE A 83 0.43 -8.07 19.59
C ILE A 83 0.71 -7.11 18.43
N ILE A 84 0.92 -5.82 18.73
CA ILE A 84 1.20 -4.80 17.70
C ILE A 84 2.55 -5.08 17.03
N ARG A 85 3.60 -5.39 17.80
CA ARG A 85 4.92 -5.70 17.25
C ARG A 85 4.91 -6.89 16.30
N TYR A 86 4.13 -7.94 16.60
CA TYR A 86 3.97 -9.07 15.69
C TYR A 86 3.23 -8.66 14.42
N CYS A 87 2.20 -7.79 14.50
CA CYS A 87 1.57 -7.23 13.30
C CYS A 87 2.56 -6.40 12.47
N GLU A 88 3.39 -5.56 13.10
CA GLU A 88 4.44 -4.81 12.40
C GLU A 88 5.49 -5.72 11.77
N LEU A 89 5.89 -6.78 12.46
CA LEU A 89 6.83 -7.76 11.95
C LEU A 89 6.33 -8.44 10.67
N VAL A 90 5.05 -8.82 10.60
CA VAL A 90 4.44 -9.34 9.36
C VAL A 90 4.52 -8.30 8.24
N GLN A 91 4.20 -7.02 8.50
CA GLN A 91 4.29 -5.96 7.48
C GLN A 91 5.71 -5.83 6.94
N VAL A 92 6.71 -5.81 7.82
CA VAL A 92 8.11 -5.72 7.42
C VAL A 92 8.52 -6.92 6.58
N LEU A 93 8.11 -8.14 6.95
CA LEU A 93 8.41 -9.35 6.17
C LEU A 93 7.76 -9.32 4.78
N VAL A 94 6.48 -8.96 4.68
CA VAL A 94 5.77 -8.88 3.40
C VAL A 94 6.35 -7.78 2.51
N PHE A 95 6.57 -6.58 3.06
CA PHE A 95 7.14 -5.48 2.28
C PHE A 95 8.60 -5.70 1.89
N ARG A 96 9.35 -6.52 2.63
CA ARG A 96 10.71 -6.93 2.23
C ARG A 96 10.69 -7.74 0.95
N ASP A 97 9.65 -8.55 0.73
CA ASP A 97 9.54 -9.40 -0.46
C ASP A 97 9.01 -8.61 -1.67
N ILE A 98 8.10 -7.65 -1.46
CA ILE A 98 7.49 -6.83 -2.52
C ILE A 98 8.36 -5.61 -2.91
N SER A 99 8.92 -4.89 -1.92
CA SER A 99 9.58 -3.60 -2.16
C SER A 99 11.09 -3.70 -2.10
N MET A 100 11.76 -3.40 -3.22
CA MET A 100 13.22 -3.33 -3.29
C MET A 100 13.83 -2.32 -2.30
N ARG A 101 13.10 -1.25 -1.93
CA ARG A 101 13.58 -0.27 -0.94
C ARG A 101 13.65 -0.89 0.46
N VAL A 102 12.63 -1.66 0.84
CA VAL A 102 12.56 -2.33 2.14
C VAL A 102 13.55 -3.48 2.18
N ARG A 103 13.69 -4.24 1.09
CA ARG A 103 14.72 -5.29 0.96
C ARG A 103 16.15 -4.79 1.15
N ARG A 104 16.46 -3.61 0.63
CA ARG A 104 17.78 -2.97 0.84
C ARG A 104 17.98 -2.51 2.28
N ARG A 105 16.92 -2.08 2.96
CA ARG A 105 16.97 -1.64 4.37
C ARG A 105 17.09 -2.82 5.34
N PHE A 106 16.42 -3.93 5.04
CA PHE A 106 16.39 -5.12 5.88
C PHE A 106 16.76 -6.37 5.08
N PRO A 107 18.04 -6.55 4.68
CA PRO A 107 18.46 -7.65 3.82
C PRO A 107 18.37 -9.02 4.49
N THR A 108 18.67 -9.11 5.79
CA THR A 108 18.73 -10.37 6.56
C THR A 108 17.81 -10.31 7.77
N LEU A 109 17.43 -11.47 8.32
CA LEU A 109 16.64 -11.53 9.56
C LEU A 109 17.39 -10.86 10.74
N ASP A 110 18.72 -10.92 10.77
CA ASP A 110 19.53 -10.24 11.79
C ASP A 110 19.33 -8.73 11.81
N THR A 111 19.18 -8.10 10.64
CA THR A 111 18.89 -6.65 10.57
C THR A 111 17.50 -6.30 11.10
N ILE A 112 16.55 -7.22 11.01
CA ILE A 112 15.20 -7.06 11.57
C ILE A 112 15.23 -7.20 13.10
N VAL A 113 16.04 -8.15 13.62
CA VAL A 113 16.29 -8.31 15.05
C VAL A 113 17.00 -7.08 15.62
N ALA A 114 18.06 -6.61 14.96
CA ALA A 114 18.78 -5.41 15.36
C ALA A 114 17.90 -4.15 15.36
N ALA A 115 16.92 -4.07 14.46
CA ALA A 115 15.93 -2.99 14.42
C ALA A 115 14.84 -3.09 15.51
N GLY A 116 14.80 -4.18 16.29
CA GLY A 116 13.88 -4.37 17.40
C GLY A 116 12.48 -4.87 17.01
N PHE A 117 12.27 -5.29 15.76
CA PHE A 117 10.99 -5.89 15.34
C PHE A 117 10.84 -7.34 15.82
N MET A 118 11.95 -8.07 15.94
CA MET A 118 12.00 -9.47 16.36
C MET A 118 13.03 -9.64 17.49
N MET A 119 12.73 -10.45 18.50
CA MET A 119 13.69 -10.79 19.55
C MET A 119 14.62 -11.92 19.12
N PRO A 120 15.83 -12.05 19.70
CA PRO A 120 16.77 -13.12 19.31
C PRO A 120 16.18 -14.54 19.47
N HIS A 121 15.51 -14.82 20.59
CA HIS A 121 14.86 -16.12 20.81
C HIS A 121 13.71 -16.37 19.82
N GLU A 122 13.01 -15.33 19.35
CA GLU A 122 11.96 -15.47 18.35
C GLU A 122 12.54 -15.78 16.98
N LYS A 123 13.73 -15.26 16.67
CA LYS A 123 14.47 -15.60 15.45
C LYS A 123 14.81 -17.09 15.43
N GLU A 124 15.31 -17.64 16.53
CA GLU A 124 15.63 -19.07 16.63
C GLU A 124 14.38 -19.94 16.37
N ILE A 125 13.25 -19.58 16.98
CA ILE A 125 11.96 -20.26 16.74
C ILE A 125 11.54 -20.09 15.27
N PHE A 126 11.66 -18.89 14.70
CA PHE A 126 11.33 -18.61 13.30
C PHE A 126 12.15 -19.46 12.32
N GLU A 127 13.44 -19.65 12.60
CA GLU A 127 14.35 -20.46 11.79
C GLU A 127 14.10 -21.97 11.97
N SER A 128 13.65 -22.40 13.15
CA SER A 128 13.32 -23.81 13.42
C SER A 128 12.21 -24.36 12.52
N TYR A 129 11.32 -23.48 12.02
CA TYR A 129 10.32 -23.85 11.03
C TYR A 129 10.99 -24.07 9.66
N SER A 130 11.51 -25.28 9.43
CA SER A 130 12.16 -25.64 8.16
C SER A 130 11.15 -26.15 7.14
N ASP A 131 10.77 -25.31 6.18
CA ASP A 131 9.99 -25.72 5.00
C ASP A 131 10.91 -26.02 3.81
N LYS A 132 10.78 -27.24 3.24
CA LYS A 132 11.52 -27.69 2.05
C LYS A 132 11.28 -26.80 0.82
N ALA A 133 10.15 -26.10 0.78
CA ALA A 133 9.70 -25.30 -0.36
C ALA A 133 10.15 -23.82 -0.30
N ASN A 134 10.87 -23.40 0.75
CA ASN A 134 11.30 -22.02 0.98
C ASN A 134 10.20 -20.98 0.73
N THR A 135 8.98 -21.28 1.18
CA THR A 135 7.82 -20.40 1.08
C THR A 135 8.00 -19.18 1.98
N PRO A 136 7.40 -18.03 1.62
CA PRO A 136 7.48 -16.83 2.45
C PRO A 136 6.77 -17.06 3.80
N LYS A 137 7.54 -16.93 4.89
CA LYS A 137 7.12 -17.29 6.27
C LYS A 137 6.44 -16.15 7.04
N TYR A 138 5.86 -15.17 6.35
CA TYR A 138 5.21 -14.02 7.00
C TYR A 138 3.95 -14.39 7.81
N TRP A 139 3.38 -15.58 7.59
CA TRP A 139 2.21 -16.06 8.33
C TRP A 139 2.55 -16.46 9.78
N ILE A 140 3.82 -16.76 10.08
CA ILE A 140 4.24 -17.24 11.42
C ILE A 140 3.99 -16.17 12.49
N PRO A 141 4.45 -14.90 12.34
CA PRO A 141 4.19 -13.89 13.36
C PRO A 141 2.72 -13.48 13.46
N ALA A 142 1.93 -13.63 12.39
CA ALA A 142 0.48 -13.44 12.45
C ALA A 142 -0.17 -14.46 13.40
N ASN A 143 0.27 -15.72 13.36
CA ASN A 143 -0.18 -16.75 14.29
C ASN A 143 0.29 -16.46 15.73
N TRP A 144 1.51 -15.95 15.92
CA TRP A 144 1.96 -15.51 17.24
C TRP A 144 1.11 -14.37 17.80
N ALA A 145 0.69 -13.41 16.98
CA ALA A 145 -0.24 -12.36 17.41
C ALA A 145 -1.58 -12.95 17.90
N LEU A 146 -2.14 -13.90 17.15
CA LEU A 146 -3.37 -14.60 17.56
C LEU A 146 -3.16 -15.40 18.86
N ALA A 147 -2.02 -16.09 19.00
CA ALA A 147 -1.68 -16.80 20.24
C ALA A 147 -1.56 -15.85 21.45
N MET A 148 -0.99 -14.66 21.26
CA MET A 148 -0.91 -13.64 22.32
C MET A 148 -2.27 -13.14 22.76
N THR A 149 -3.21 -12.93 21.82
CA THR A 149 -4.60 -12.55 22.19
C THR A 149 -5.28 -13.66 23.00
N TYR A 150 -5.03 -14.93 22.66
CA TYR A 150 -5.56 -16.06 23.42
C TYR A 150 -4.93 -16.15 24.82
N GLN A 151 -3.62 -15.96 24.95
CA GLN A 151 -2.93 -15.93 26.25
C GLN A 151 -3.40 -14.77 27.13
N ALA A 152 -3.61 -13.59 26.55
CA ALA A 152 -4.14 -12.43 27.27
C ALA A 152 -5.54 -12.71 27.84
N TRP A 153 -6.39 -13.41 27.09
CA TRP A 153 -7.70 -13.88 27.57
C TRP A 153 -7.58 -14.94 28.67
N LYS A 154 -6.73 -15.96 28.48
CA LYS A 154 -6.50 -17.02 29.48
C LYS A 154 -6.01 -16.46 30.81
N ASN A 155 -5.20 -15.40 30.77
CA ASN A 155 -4.67 -14.73 31.95
C ASN A 155 -5.60 -13.64 32.52
N GLY A 156 -6.84 -13.53 32.02
CA GLY A 156 -7.86 -12.62 32.56
C GLY A 156 -7.69 -11.14 32.18
N HIS A 157 -6.77 -10.79 31.28
CA HIS A 157 -6.60 -9.40 30.81
C HIS A 157 -7.64 -8.98 29.76
N ILE A 158 -8.32 -9.94 29.14
CA ILE A 158 -9.49 -9.72 28.28
C ILE A 158 -10.71 -10.27 29.03
N GLU A 159 -11.64 -9.39 29.36
CA GLU A 159 -12.79 -9.69 30.24
C GLU A 159 -13.71 -10.76 29.64
N ASN A 160 -14.06 -10.62 28.36
CA ASN A 160 -15.03 -11.49 27.69
C ASN A 160 -14.40 -12.22 26.49
N ALA A 161 -14.78 -13.48 26.30
CA ALA A 161 -14.43 -14.26 25.12
C ALA A 161 -14.89 -13.61 23.82
N TYR A 162 -15.99 -12.84 23.84
CA TYR A 162 -16.46 -12.07 22.68
C TYR A 162 -15.41 -11.05 22.21
N TYR A 163 -14.86 -10.23 23.11
CA TYR A 163 -13.84 -9.24 22.77
C TYR A 163 -12.57 -9.86 22.18
N LYS A 164 -12.19 -11.05 22.67
CA LYS A 164 -11.10 -11.83 22.09
C LYS A 164 -11.43 -12.23 20.64
N LEU A 165 -12.63 -12.77 20.39
CA LEU A 165 -13.03 -13.19 19.04
C LEU A 165 -13.05 -12.01 18.07
N THR A 166 -13.65 -10.88 18.46
CA THR A 166 -13.67 -9.66 17.64
C THR A 166 -12.25 -9.18 17.32
N LEU A 167 -11.35 -9.17 18.30
CA LEU A 167 -9.94 -8.81 18.07
C LEU A 167 -9.24 -9.77 17.10
N GLN A 168 -9.47 -11.07 17.24
CA GLN A 168 -8.89 -12.08 16.36
C GLN A 168 -9.45 -11.98 14.94
N GLU A 169 -10.72 -11.66 14.76
CA GLU A 169 -11.33 -11.43 13.45
C GLU A 169 -10.71 -10.24 12.75
N GLU A 170 -10.47 -9.13 13.45
CA GLU A 170 -9.84 -7.95 12.85
C GLU A 170 -8.36 -8.21 12.49
N ILE A 171 -7.61 -8.94 13.33
CA ILE A 171 -6.26 -9.41 12.96
C ILE A 171 -6.31 -10.30 11.71
N LYS A 172 -7.29 -11.20 11.60
CA LYS A 172 -7.46 -12.08 10.43
C LYS A 172 -7.81 -11.28 9.18
N LYS A 173 -8.75 -10.33 9.26
CA LYS A 173 -9.12 -9.43 8.14
C LYS A 173 -7.90 -8.64 7.67
N TRP A 174 -7.16 -8.06 8.59
CA TRP A 174 -5.92 -7.33 8.28
C TRP A 174 -4.86 -8.24 7.63
N ARG A 175 -4.68 -9.47 8.11
CA ARG A 175 -3.76 -10.45 7.51
C ARG A 175 -4.18 -10.81 6.08
N THR A 176 -5.46 -11.02 5.84
CA THR A 176 -6.00 -11.28 4.48
C THR A 176 -5.76 -10.09 3.56
N ASN A 177 -5.92 -8.86 4.03
CA ASN A 177 -5.57 -7.67 3.23
C ASN A 177 -4.08 -7.63 2.87
N MET A 178 -3.20 -8.02 3.79
CA MET A 178 -1.77 -8.12 3.52
C MET A 178 -1.45 -9.21 2.49
N GLU A 179 -2.17 -10.34 2.54
CA GLU A 179 -2.07 -11.43 1.56
C GLU A 179 -2.51 -10.97 0.16
N TRP A 180 -3.56 -10.14 0.05
CA TRP A 180 -3.94 -9.53 -1.22
C TRP A 180 -2.82 -8.68 -1.82
N VAL A 181 -2.16 -7.86 -1.00
CA VAL A 181 -1.02 -7.04 -1.47
C VAL A 181 0.10 -7.93 -2.00
N PHE A 182 0.40 -9.04 -1.33
CA PHE A 182 1.36 -10.02 -1.82
C PHE A 182 0.92 -10.68 -3.14
N ASN A 183 -0.36 -11.05 -3.27
CA ASN A 183 -0.89 -11.63 -4.50
C ASN A 183 -0.82 -10.68 -5.71
N TYR A 184 -0.97 -9.36 -5.49
CA TYR A 184 -0.80 -8.36 -6.55
C TYR A 184 0.64 -8.26 -7.08
N ASP A 185 1.64 -8.56 -6.23
CA ASP A 185 3.04 -8.62 -6.65
C ASP A 185 3.36 -9.95 -7.35
N TRP A 186 2.82 -11.07 -6.83
CA TRP A 186 3.02 -12.40 -7.40
C TRP A 186 2.40 -12.54 -8.81
N VAL A 187 1.21 -11.97 -9.03
CA VAL A 187 0.50 -12.06 -10.31
C VAL A 187 0.55 -10.71 -11.02
N PRO A 188 1.59 -10.43 -11.83
CA PRO A 188 1.59 -9.24 -12.66
C PRO A 188 0.48 -9.32 -13.71
N LEU A 189 -0.01 -8.16 -14.17
CA LEU A 189 -0.92 -8.08 -15.31
C LEU A 189 -0.34 -8.90 -16.48
N PRO A 190 -1.14 -9.77 -17.14
CA PRO A 190 -0.66 -10.53 -18.28
C PRO A 190 -0.02 -9.58 -19.29
N LEU A 191 1.23 -9.86 -19.67
CA LEU A 191 2.07 -8.98 -20.49
C LEU A 191 1.38 -8.51 -21.78
N MET A 192 0.44 -9.30 -22.30
CA MET A 192 -0.39 -8.95 -23.45
C MET A 192 -1.15 -7.63 -23.26
N TYR A 193 -1.66 -7.32 -22.07
CA TYR A 193 -2.47 -6.11 -21.85
C TYR A 193 -1.65 -4.81 -21.94
N PRO A 194 -0.49 -4.67 -21.26
CA PRO A 194 0.40 -3.53 -21.47
C PRO A 194 0.94 -3.46 -22.90
N GLN A 195 1.24 -4.61 -23.53
CA GLN A 195 1.76 -4.66 -24.90
C GLN A 195 0.74 -4.13 -25.91
N VAL A 196 -0.51 -4.59 -25.89
CA VAL A 196 -1.56 -4.11 -26.79
C VAL A 196 -1.85 -2.62 -26.54
N GLY A 197 -1.86 -2.16 -25.29
CA GLY A 197 -2.07 -0.76 -24.94
C GLY A 197 -0.95 0.18 -25.37
N CYS A 198 0.32 -0.25 -25.30
CA CYS A 198 1.47 0.54 -25.74
C CYS A 198 1.73 0.46 -27.25
N ASP A 199 1.42 -0.68 -27.88
CA ASP A 199 1.65 -0.89 -29.30
C ASP A 199 0.48 -0.36 -30.15
N MET A 200 -0.76 -0.30 -29.64
CA MET A 200 -1.89 0.28 -30.40
C MET A 200 -1.63 1.72 -30.85
N PRO A 201 -1.22 2.66 -29.98
CA PRO A 201 -0.88 4.02 -30.41
C PRO A 201 0.28 4.04 -31.41
N ARG A 202 1.30 3.17 -31.25
CA ARG A 202 2.44 3.09 -32.17
C ARG A 202 2.06 2.54 -33.54
N VAL A 203 1.20 1.53 -33.59
CA VAL A 203 0.70 0.93 -34.84
C VAL A 203 -0.25 1.89 -35.56
N ILE A 204 -1.12 2.59 -34.81
CA ILE A 204 -2.02 3.61 -35.36
C ILE A 204 -1.24 4.82 -35.87
N LEU A 205 -0.29 5.37 -35.09
CA LEU A 205 0.58 6.47 -35.51
C LEU A 205 1.47 6.06 -36.71
N GLY A 206 1.97 4.82 -36.73
CA GLY A 206 2.74 4.28 -37.85
C GLY A 206 1.92 3.97 -39.11
N ARG A 207 0.60 3.80 -38.99
CA ARG A 207 -0.33 3.74 -40.14
C ARG A 207 -0.67 5.15 -40.63
N LEU A 208 -1.03 6.06 -39.73
CA LEU A 208 -1.32 7.47 -40.08
C LEU A 208 -0.12 8.18 -40.72
N SER A 209 1.11 7.93 -40.25
CA SER A 209 2.34 8.46 -40.87
C SER A 209 2.60 7.94 -42.28
N ARG A 210 2.08 6.75 -42.64
CA ARG A 210 2.20 6.18 -43.99
C ARG A 210 1.11 6.70 -44.92
N GLU A 211 -0.08 6.97 -44.41
CA GLU A 211 -1.18 7.54 -45.20
C GLU A 211 -1.03 9.04 -45.43
N LEU A 212 -0.33 9.77 -44.54
CA LEU A 212 -0.04 11.20 -44.68
C LEU A 212 1.23 11.51 -45.49
N LYS A 213 1.88 10.51 -46.12
CA LYS A 213 2.90 10.70 -47.16
C LYS A 213 2.23 10.81 -48.53
N ILE A 214 1.49 11.90 -48.73
CA ILE A 214 1.15 12.51 -50.03
C ILE A 214 1.38 14.01 -49.87
#